data_AF-A0A7S3J6X3-F1
#
_entry.id   AF-A0A7S3J6X3-F1
#
_cell.length_a   1.000
_cell.length_b   1.000
_cell.length_c   1.000
_cell.angle_alpha   90.00
_cell.angle_beta   90.00
_cell.angle_gamma   90.00
#
_symmetry.space_group_name_H-M   'P 1'
#
loop_
_entity.id
_entity.type
_entity.pdbx_description
1 polymer ?
#
loop_
_entity_poly.entity_id
_entity_poly.type
_entity_poly.pdbx_seq_one_letter_code
_entity_poly.pdbx_strand_id
1 'polypeptide(L)'
;PDSLHYMNQTGQLNQYQSALMSIGGILLNYDSDHLIPAFGFGGIPNYMGIEQVCHCFHLNGGENPQCIGIQGLMDAYKFSLENVRLYGPTLFAPCIQMFTDFVAQNASSAAYHIMLILTDGDIHDMDETK
;
A
#
# COMPACT_ATOMS: atom_id res chain seq x y z
N PRO A 1 -11.10 3.72 -18.44
CA PRO A 1 -10.25 4.94 -18.55
C PRO A 1 -10.46 5.91 -17.39
N ASP A 2 -11.69 6.05 -16.91
CA ASP A 2 -12.05 7.08 -15.91
C ASP A 2 -11.72 6.70 -14.45
N SER A 3 -11.21 5.50 -14.20
CA SER A 3 -10.74 5.10 -12.86
C SER A 3 -9.45 5.82 -12.52
N LEU A 4 -9.30 6.27 -11.27
CA LEU A 4 -8.05 6.82 -10.74
C LEU A 4 -6.90 5.79 -10.71
N HIS A 5 -7.25 4.50 -10.75
CA HIS A 5 -6.32 3.38 -10.85
C HIS A 5 -6.09 2.90 -12.29
N TYR A 6 -6.63 3.59 -13.30
CA TYR A 6 -6.49 3.17 -14.70
C TYR A 6 -5.02 3.04 -15.10
N MET A 7 -4.66 1.87 -15.62
CA MET A 7 -3.31 1.58 -16.14
C MET A 7 -3.27 1.94 -17.62
N ASN A 8 -2.60 3.05 -17.94
CA ASN A 8 -2.51 3.53 -19.32
C ASN A 8 -1.57 2.64 -20.14
N GLN A 9 -2.02 2.19 -21.31
CA GLN A 9 -1.24 1.38 -22.24
C GLN A 9 -0.06 2.14 -22.87
N THR A 10 -0.09 3.47 -22.87
CA THR A 10 0.99 4.32 -23.39
C THR A 10 2.14 4.52 -22.39
N GLY A 11 2.01 4.00 -21.16
CA GLY A 11 3.01 4.15 -20.10
C GLY A 11 2.88 5.43 -19.26
N GLN A 12 1.87 6.27 -19.51
CA GLN A 12 1.59 7.41 -18.63
C GLN A 12 1.12 6.92 -17.26
N LEU A 13 1.76 7.41 -16.20
CA LEU A 13 1.41 7.08 -14.82
C LEU A 13 0.07 7.70 -14.41
N ASN A 14 -0.73 6.95 -13.66
CA ASN A 14 -1.88 7.51 -12.96
C ASN A 14 -1.48 8.29 -11.70
N GLN A 15 -2.45 8.86 -10.98
CA GLN A 15 -2.19 9.73 -9.83
C GLN A 15 -1.50 8.97 -8.69
N TYR A 16 -1.93 7.73 -8.40
CA TYR A 16 -1.30 6.87 -7.39
C TYR A 16 0.14 6.55 -7.75
N GLN A 17 0.39 6.09 -8.98
CA GLN A 17 1.73 5.80 -9.48
C GLN A 17 2.65 7.01 -9.44
N SER A 18 2.14 8.19 -9.81
CA SER A 18 2.90 9.45 -9.77
C SER A 18 3.28 9.83 -8.34
N ALA A 19 2.36 9.68 -7.39
CA ALA A 19 2.62 9.93 -5.98
C ALA A 19 3.67 8.96 -5.41
N LEU A 20 3.53 7.66 -5.69
CA LEU A 20 4.50 6.64 -5.27
C LEU A 20 5.91 6.95 -5.79
N MET A 21 6.04 7.22 -7.09
CA MET A 21 7.32 7.57 -7.72
C MET A 21 7.94 8.83 -7.11
N SER A 22 7.14 9.87 -6.90
CA SER A 22 7.64 11.17 -6.42
C SER A 22 8.11 11.08 -4.96
N ILE A 23 7.32 10.45 -4.10
CA ILE A 23 7.64 10.33 -2.67
C ILE A 23 8.74 9.30 -2.46
N GLY A 24 8.63 8.13 -3.11
CA GLY A 24 9.63 7.06 -3.01
C GLY A 24 11.00 7.48 -3.54
N GLY A 25 11.05 8.26 -4.62
CA GLY A 25 12.30 8.79 -5.18
C GLY A 25 13.05 9.74 -4.24
N ILE A 26 12.37 10.32 -3.23
CA ILE A 26 12.97 11.15 -2.20
C ILE A 26 13.30 10.32 -0.96
N LEU A 27 12.31 9.60 -0.41
CA LEU A 27 12.43 8.90 0.87
C LEU A 27 13.42 7.74 0.82
N LEU A 28 13.53 7.02 -0.31
CA LEU A 28 14.45 5.88 -0.41
C LEU A 28 15.93 6.28 -0.28
N ASN A 29 16.29 7.56 -0.47
CA ASN A 29 17.66 7.99 -0.22
C ASN A 29 18.03 8.00 1.27
N TYR A 30 17.04 7.88 2.17
CA TYR A 30 17.20 7.85 3.61
C TYR A 30 16.96 6.47 4.22
N ASP A 31 16.56 5.50 3.39
CA ASP A 31 16.41 4.11 3.76
C ASP A 31 17.67 3.35 3.29
N SER A 32 18.24 2.49 4.12
CA SER A 32 19.49 1.80 3.79
C SER A 32 19.30 0.47 3.07
N ASP A 33 18.17 -0.20 3.29
CA ASP A 33 17.88 -1.51 2.67
C ASP A 33 16.98 -1.40 1.44
N HIS A 34 16.33 -0.25 1.25
CA HIS A 34 15.40 0.03 0.17
C HIS A 34 14.22 -0.95 0.14
N LEU A 35 13.85 -1.52 1.30
CA LEU A 35 12.73 -2.44 1.42
C LEU A 35 11.48 -1.67 1.82
N ILE A 36 10.47 -1.70 0.95
CA ILE A 36 9.23 -0.97 1.16
C ILE A 36 8.12 -1.96 1.48
N PRO A 37 7.66 -2.08 2.74
CA PRO A 37 6.43 -2.80 3.06
C PRO A 37 5.24 -2.12 2.37
N ALA A 38 4.53 -2.86 1.52
CA ALA A 38 3.47 -2.30 0.68
C ALA A 38 2.14 -3.02 0.90
N PHE A 39 1.12 -2.25 1.27
CA PHE A 39 -0.20 -2.78 1.63
C PHE A 39 -1.32 -2.07 0.87
N GLY A 40 -2.40 -2.81 0.63
CA GLY A 40 -3.68 -2.30 0.16
C GLY A 40 -4.78 -2.51 1.21
N PHE A 41 -5.87 -1.77 1.06
CA PHE A 41 -7.05 -1.83 1.93
C PHE A 41 -8.33 -1.61 1.12
N GLY A 42 -9.46 -2.10 1.63
CA GLY A 42 -10.77 -1.92 0.99
C GLY A 42 -10.94 -2.74 -0.28
N GLY A 43 -10.42 -3.97 -0.32
CA GLY A 43 -10.49 -4.81 -1.52
C GLY A 43 -10.60 -6.29 -1.18
N ILE A 44 -10.99 -7.09 -2.17
CA ILE A 44 -11.03 -8.55 -2.08
C ILE A 44 -9.82 -9.10 -2.85
N PRO A 45 -8.74 -9.55 -2.16
CA PRO A 45 -7.55 -10.08 -2.80
C PRO A 45 -7.76 -11.53 -3.25
N ASN A 46 -8.12 -11.72 -4.53
CA ASN A 46 -8.45 -13.05 -5.07
C ASN A 46 -7.29 -14.04 -4.97
N TYR A 47 -6.05 -13.54 -4.98
CA TYR A 47 -4.83 -14.35 -4.83
C TYR A 47 -4.68 -14.99 -3.44
N MET A 48 -5.43 -14.53 -2.44
CA MET A 48 -5.47 -15.13 -1.10
C MET A 48 -6.56 -16.22 -0.97
N GLY A 49 -7.38 -16.46 -2.01
CA GLY A 49 -8.47 -17.43 -1.96
C GLY A 49 -9.60 -17.04 -1.00
N ILE A 50 -9.71 -15.75 -0.66
CA ILE A 50 -10.75 -15.22 0.23
C ILE A 50 -11.81 -14.46 -0.58
N GLU A 51 -13.06 -14.56 -0.16
CA GLU A 51 -14.20 -13.87 -0.79
C GLU A 51 -14.66 -12.63 -0.01
N GLN A 52 -13.99 -12.32 1.10
CA GLN A 52 -14.32 -11.23 2.00
C GLN A 52 -13.42 -10.02 1.76
N VAL A 53 -13.93 -8.84 2.11
CA VAL A 53 -13.18 -7.59 2.02
C VAL A 53 -12.06 -7.60 3.06
N CYS A 54 -10.85 -7.30 2.62
CA CYS A 54 -9.71 -7.07 3.48
C CYS A 54 -9.34 -5.59 3.49
N HIS A 55 -9.11 -5.09 4.71
CA HIS A 55 -8.68 -3.71 4.95
C HIS A 55 -7.19 -3.60 5.26
N CYS A 56 -6.43 -4.69 5.09
CA CYS A 56 -4.97 -4.70 5.10
C CYS A 56 -4.48 -6.00 4.43
N PHE A 57 -3.86 -5.90 3.26
CA PHE A 57 -3.30 -7.04 2.52
C PHE A 57 -2.02 -6.65 1.78
N HIS A 58 -1.10 -7.60 1.55
CA HIS A 58 0.17 -7.32 0.87
C HIS A 58 -0.06 -7.05 -0.61
N LEU A 59 0.42 -5.92 -1.15
CA LEU A 59 0.24 -5.61 -2.57
C LEU A 59 0.95 -6.62 -3.48
N ASN A 60 2.09 -7.17 -3.06
CA ASN A 60 2.89 -8.09 -3.87
C ASN A 60 2.35 -9.54 -3.90
N GLY A 61 1.29 -9.83 -3.14
CA GLY A 61 0.69 -11.17 -3.04
C GLY A 61 1.53 -12.25 -2.35
N GLY A 62 2.71 -11.90 -1.83
CA GLY A 62 3.58 -12.82 -1.12
C GLY A 62 3.32 -12.86 0.39
N GLU A 63 4.02 -13.76 1.09
CA GLU A 63 3.97 -13.86 2.55
C GLU A 63 4.65 -12.66 3.25
N ASN A 64 5.63 -12.04 2.59
CA ASN A 64 6.31 -10.84 3.09
C ASN A 64 5.86 -9.60 2.29
N PRO A 65 5.40 -8.51 2.92
CA PRO A 65 4.96 -7.28 2.25
C PRO A 65 6.08 -6.46 1.59
N GLN A 66 7.34 -6.79 1.82
CA GLN A 66 8.48 -6.00 1.36
C GLN A 66 8.63 -6.03 -0.16
N CYS A 67 8.73 -4.84 -0.75
CA CYS A 67 9.02 -4.60 -2.15
C CYS A 67 10.43 -4.02 -2.27
N ILE A 68 11.20 -4.49 -3.26
CA ILE A 68 12.59 -4.03 -3.46
C ILE A 68 12.58 -2.73 -4.27
N GLY A 69 12.86 -1.62 -3.59
CA GLY A 69 12.92 -0.28 -4.15
C GLY A 69 11.61 0.18 -4.80
N ILE A 70 11.67 1.34 -5.46
CA ILE A 70 10.48 1.94 -6.06
C ILE A 70 9.90 1.10 -7.20
N GLN A 71 10.75 0.43 -7.98
CA GLN A 71 10.29 -0.42 -9.08
C GLN A 71 9.49 -1.61 -8.55
N GLY A 72 9.98 -2.29 -7.50
CA GLY A 72 9.25 -3.39 -6.87
C GLY A 72 7.90 -2.96 -6.32
N LEU A 73 7.81 -1.75 -5.74
CA LEU A 73 6.54 -1.18 -5.28
C LEU A 73 5.56 -0.93 -6.43
N MET A 74 6.04 -0.40 -7.55
CA MET A 74 5.23 -0.15 -8.74
C MET A 74 4.70 -1.44 -9.38
N ASP A 75 5.55 -2.48 -9.40
CA ASP A 75 5.18 -3.81 -9.88
C ASP A 75 4.15 -4.46 -8.96
N ALA A 76 4.32 -4.36 -7.64
CA ALA A 76 3.36 -4.85 -6.64
C ALA A 76 2.01 -4.11 -6.74
N TYR A 77 2.02 -2.79 -6.91
CA TYR A 77 0.80 -2.01 -7.13
C TYR A 77 0.05 -2.48 -8.39
N LYS A 78 0.77 -2.68 -9.50
CA LYS A 78 0.16 -3.18 -10.74
C LYS A 78 -0.40 -4.59 -10.56
N PHE A 79 0.36 -5.50 -9.96
CA PHE A 79 -0.10 -6.86 -9.65
C PHE A 79 -1.38 -6.82 -8.83
N SER A 80 -1.43 -6.00 -7.78
CA SER A 80 -2.59 -5.89 -6.92
C SER A 80 -3.83 -5.42 -7.70
N LEU A 81 -3.71 -4.40 -8.55
CA LEU A 81 -4.84 -3.95 -9.38
C LEU A 81 -5.40 -5.01 -10.33
N GLU A 82 -4.55 -5.93 -10.80
CA GLU A 82 -4.98 -7.03 -11.68
C GLU A 82 -5.62 -8.20 -10.89
N ASN A 83 -5.30 -8.34 -9.61
CA ASN A 83 -5.65 -9.52 -8.81
C ASN A 83 -6.57 -9.21 -7.60
N VAL A 84 -6.88 -7.95 -7.33
CA VAL A 84 -7.78 -7.49 -6.28
C VAL A 84 -9.04 -6.89 -6.90
N ARG A 85 -10.21 -7.28 -6.37
CA ARG A 85 -11.45 -6.56 -6.67
C ARG A 85 -11.57 -5.37 -5.71
N LEU A 86 -11.54 -4.16 -6.26
CA LEU A 86 -11.75 -2.93 -5.49
C LEU A 86 -13.15 -2.93 -4.86
N TYR A 87 -13.23 -2.53 -3.59
CA TYR A 87 -14.46 -2.53 -2.80
C TYR A 87 -14.45 -1.38 -1.78
N GLY A 88 -15.41 -1.34 -0.87
CA GLY A 88 -15.43 -0.42 0.27
C GLY A 88 -15.92 -1.12 1.54
N PRO A 89 -15.97 -0.45 2.70
CA PRO A 89 -15.67 0.97 2.93
C PRO A 89 -14.17 1.30 2.97
N THR A 90 -13.85 2.58 3.07
CA THR A 90 -12.48 3.10 3.27
C THR A 90 -12.18 3.09 4.76
N LEU A 91 -11.40 2.10 5.23
CA LEU A 91 -11.00 1.97 6.63
C LEU A 91 -9.47 2.02 6.76
N PHE A 92 -8.96 2.93 7.59
CA PHE A 92 -7.53 3.13 7.80
C PHE A 92 -7.00 2.43 9.04
N ALA A 93 -7.83 2.29 10.08
CA ALA A 93 -7.43 1.74 11.37
C ALA A 93 -6.74 0.36 11.26
N PRO A 94 -7.18 -0.59 10.40
CA PRO A 94 -6.49 -1.88 10.28
C PRO A 94 -5.04 -1.77 9.79
N CYS A 95 -4.78 -0.90 8.80
CA CYS A 95 -3.42 -0.67 8.30
C CYS A 95 -2.55 0.07 9.32
N ILE A 96 -3.11 1.06 10.02
CA ILE A 96 -2.39 1.82 11.04
C ILE A 96 -2.03 0.90 12.21
N GLN A 97 -2.97 0.07 12.69
CA GLN A 97 -2.71 -0.87 13.77
C GLN A 97 -1.58 -1.85 13.40
N MET A 98 -1.64 -2.42 12.19
CA MET A 98 -0.59 -3.29 11.68
C MET A 98 0.77 -2.58 11.65
N PHE A 99 0.81 -1.33 11.18
CA PHE A 99 2.04 -0.54 11.16
C PHE A 99 2.56 -0.25 12.57
N THR A 100 1.69 0.13 13.51
CA THR A 100 2.09 0.38 14.90
C THR A 100 2.61 -0.88 15.58
N ASP A 101 1.99 -2.04 15.32
CA ASP A 101 2.44 -3.33 15.86
C ASP A 101 3.79 -3.73 15.29
N PHE A 102 4.01 -3.52 13.98
CA PHE A 102 5.29 -3.74 13.32
C PHE A 102 6.40 -2.87 13.94
N VAL A 103 6.15 -1.56 14.10
CA VAL A 103 7.13 -0.64 14.68
C VAL A 103 7.41 -0.99 16.15
N ALA A 104 6.39 -1.33 16.93
CA ALA A 104 6.54 -1.72 18.33
C ALA A 104 7.41 -2.99 18.49
N GLN A 105 7.24 -3.97 17.61
CA GLN A 105 8.06 -5.19 17.61
C GLN A 105 9.52 -4.93 17.21
N ASN A 106 9.77 -3.88 16.43
CA ASN A 106 11.10 -3.49 15.95
C ASN A 106 11.68 -2.27 16.69
N ALA A 107 11.13 -1.92 17.86
CA ALA A 107 11.46 -0.72 18.62
C ALA A 107 12.91 -0.64 19.12
N SER A 108 13.67 -1.73 19.05
CA SER A 108 15.11 -1.76 19.35
C SER A 108 15.97 -1.19 18.22
N SER A 109 15.42 -1.00 17.01
CA SER A 109 16.10 -0.29 15.93
C SER A 109 15.98 1.21 16.15
N ALA A 110 17.09 1.95 16.08
CA ALA A 110 17.09 3.42 16.09
C ALA A 110 16.61 3.93 14.72
N ALA A 111 15.36 3.61 14.36
CA ALA A 111 14.77 3.90 13.06
C ALA A 111 13.51 4.76 13.22
N TYR A 112 13.39 5.78 12.38
CA TYR A 112 12.17 6.56 12.22
C TYR A 112 11.38 5.99 11.04
N HIS A 113 10.14 5.56 11.30
CA HIS A 113 9.30 4.92 10.30
C HIS A 113 8.28 5.92 9.75
N ILE A 114 8.09 5.93 8.43
CA ILE A 114 7.12 6.79 7.74
C ILE A 114 6.08 5.89 7.07
N MET A 115 4.80 6.11 7.39
CA MET A 115 3.68 5.48 6.70
C MET A 115 3.04 6.48 5.74
N LEU A 116 2.96 6.12 4.45
CA LEU A 116 2.22 6.88 3.43
C LEU A 116 0.91 6.17 3.14
N ILE A 117 -0.22 6.87 3.31
CA ILE A 117 -1.54 6.40 2.89
C ILE A 117 -2.01 7.24 1.71
N LEU A 118 -2.39 6.58 0.61
CA LEU A 118 -3.01 7.20 -0.57
C LEU A 118 -4.47 6.78 -0.66
N THR A 119 -5.38 7.74 -0.80
CA THR A 119 -6.83 7.51 -0.91
C THR A 119 -7.46 8.52 -1.86
N ASP A 120 -8.65 8.20 -2.38
CA ASP A 120 -9.47 9.03 -3.27
C ASP A 120 -10.75 9.58 -2.61
N GLY A 121 -10.99 9.29 -1.33
CA GLY A 121 -12.22 9.69 -0.65
C GLY A 121 -12.13 9.75 0.87
N ASP A 122 -13.28 10.01 1.49
CA ASP A 122 -13.40 10.16 2.95
C ASP A 122 -13.21 8.83 3.70
N ILE A 123 -12.67 8.94 4.91
CA ILE A 123 -12.40 7.83 5.83
C ILE A 123 -13.67 7.51 6.60
N HIS A 124 -14.01 6.22 6.70
CA HIS A 124 -15.25 5.76 7.35
C HIS A 124 -15.06 5.37 8.82
N ASP A 125 -13.81 5.29 9.30
CA ASP A 125 -13.41 4.94 10.68
C ASP A 125 -12.57 6.05 11.34
N MET A 126 -13.03 7.30 11.22
CA MET A 126 -12.33 8.47 11.78
C MET A 126 -12.15 8.40 13.31
N ASP A 127 -13.10 7.78 14.03
CA ASP A 127 -13.03 7.70 15.50
C ASP A 127 -11.99 6.68 15.99
N GLU A 128 -11.77 5.62 15.20
CA GLU A 128 -10.78 4.56 15.40
C GLU A 128 -9.39 4.90 14.83
N THR A 129 -9.32 5.83 13.87
CA THR A 129 -8.08 6.33 13.27
C THR A 129 -7.44 7.37 14.19
N LYS A 130 -6.64 6.93 15.17
CA LYS A 130 -5.95 7.79 16.16
C LYS A 130 -4.49 7.42 16.36
#